data_AF-F9GCU6-F1
#
_entry.id   AF-F9GCU6-F1
#
_cell.length_a   1.000
_cell.length_b   1.000
_cell.length_c   1.000
_cell.angle_alpha   90.00
_cell.angle_beta   90.00
_cell.angle_gamma   90.00
#
_symmetry.space_group_name_H-M   'P 1'
#
loop_
_entity.id
_entity.type
_entity.pdbx_description
1 polymer ?
#
loop_
_entity_poly.entity_id
_entity_poly.type
_entity_poly.pdbx_seq_one_letter_code
_entity_poly.pdbx_strand_id
1 'polypeptide(L)'
;MVDAASSSNFDVQSALDGVGSQLCSLSHWVTKKGLVTLPGNVHAFDAFQVADGKLRYTPLTSTKLELSLLAYAASQGKYEEVMVLLLASEANKQPGEAYDDTFYAALDEALDEALFLALFYGHRKVAKLLLRRGAKPGAQISHSGIHGAASRGLRKEIRNYIIRHRVDPDVFDGSGGTPVICAMHLDSPHDWNTIKLLFQLGANTQARVGVATIALFWSYPDFARAMGKENLAKQMEKAIALDKSHREIPDYHLID
;
A
#
# COMPACT_ATOMS: atom_id res chain seq x y z
N MET A 1 -36.20 59.69 -6.32
CA MET A 1 -36.08 58.23 -6.45
C MET A 1 -34.60 57.90 -6.49
N VAL A 2 -34.05 57.51 -5.35
CA VAL A 2 -32.67 57.00 -5.25
C VAL A 2 -32.88 55.57 -4.77
N ASP A 3 -32.80 54.62 -5.70
CA ASP A 3 -32.79 53.21 -5.35
C ASP A 3 -31.50 52.95 -4.58
N ALA A 4 -31.68 52.72 -3.28
CA ALA A 4 -30.63 52.24 -2.40
C ALA A 4 -30.20 50.88 -2.93
N ALA A 5 -29.02 50.83 -3.55
CA ALA A 5 -28.32 49.59 -3.80
C ALA A 5 -28.22 48.83 -2.47
N SER A 6 -29.04 47.78 -2.33
CA SER A 6 -28.94 46.83 -1.24
C SER A 6 -27.62 46.09 -1.44
N SER A 7 -26.54 46.67 -0.93
CA SER A 7 -25.30 45.96 -0.67
C SER A 7 -25.67 44.88 0.34
N SER A 8 -25.88 43.65 -0.14
CA SER A 8 -25.96 42.48 0.70
C SER A 8 -24.60 42.35 1.39
N ASN A 9 -24.52 42.81 2.63
CA ASN A 9 -23.29 42.76 3.40
C ASN A 9 -22.99 41.27 3.67
N PHE A 10 -22.02 40.71 2.93
CA PHE A 10 -21.65 39.30 3.04
C PHE A 10 -21.01 39.06 4.41
N ASP A 11 -21.69 38.31 5.28
CA ASP A 11 -21.15 37.92 6.58
C ASP A 11 -20.11 36.82 6.41
N VAL A 12 -18.84 37.24 6.36
CA VAL A 12 -17.69 36.37 6.16
C VAL A 12 -17.55 35.35 7.31
N GLN A 13 -17.92 35.70 8.55
CA GLN A 13 -17.74 34.79 9.69
C GLN A 13 -18.79 33.68 9.67
N SER A 14 -20.06 34.02 9.47
CA SER A 14 -21.12 33.00 9.32
C SER A 14 -20.85 32.06 8.14
N ALA A 15 -20.32 32.59 7.02
CA ALA A 15 -19.92 31.77 5.89
C ALA A 15 -18.78 30.80 6.25
N LEU A 16 -17.76 31.28 6.98
CA LEU A 16 -16.65 30.45 7.44
C LEU A 16 -17.09 29.36 8.43
N ASP A 17 -17.95 29.70 9.38
CA ASP A 17 -18.51 28.75 10.35
C ASP A 17 -19.36 27.68 9.65
N GLY A 18 -20.10 28.08 8.60
CA GLY A 18 -20.84 27.16 7.74
C GLY A 18 -19.95 26.12 7.06
N VAL A 19 -18.77 26.52 6.57
CA VAL A 19 -17.77 25.59 6.00
C VAL A 19 -17.27 24.61 7.05
N GLY A 20 -16.96 25.09 8.27
CA GLY A 20 -16.53 24.24 9.38
C GLY A 20 -17.58 23.18 9.74
N SER A 21 -18.84 23.60 9.87
CA SER A 21 -19.96 22.70 10.17
C SER A 21 -20.15 21.62 9.08
N GLN A 22 -20.02 22.00 7.81
CA GLN A 22 -20.08 21.05 6.69
C GLN A 22 -18.94 20.02 6.77
N LEU A 23 -17.71 20.45 7.04
CA LEU A 23 -16.57 19.53 7.18
C LEU A 23 -16.77 18.57 8.35
N CYS A 24 -17.22 19.05 9.51
CA CYS A 24 -17.53 18.19 10.66
C CYS A 24 -18.59 17.14 10.31
N SER A 25 -19.64 17.52 9.55
CA SER A 25 -20.69 16.56 9.14
C SER A 25 -20.18 15.42 8.24
N LEU A 26 -19.05 15.63 7.56
CA LEU A 26 -18.42 14.65 6.68
C LEU A 26 -17.47 13.70 7.43
N SER A 27 -17.04 14.01 8.65
CA SER A 27 -15.98 13.26 9.36
C SER A 27 -16.33 11.77 9.54
N HIS A 28 -17.57 11.47 9.92
CA HIS A 28 -18.04 10.09 10.11
C HIS A 28 -17.99 9.28 8.80
N TRP A 29 -18.17 9.92 7.64
CA TRP A 29 -18.16 9.21 6.36
C TRP A 29 -16.76 8.77 5.92
N VAL A 30 -15.70 9.42 6.43
CA VAL A 30 -14.31 9.17 6.01
C VAL A 30 -13.92 7.70 6.17
N THR A 31 -14.23 7.11 7.32
CA THR A 31 -13.87 5.73 7.68
C THR A 31 -14.96 4.73 7.38
N LYS A 32 -16.14 5.18 6.94
CA LYS A 32 -17.27 4.30 6.66
C LYS A 32 -16.95 3.39 5.48
N LYS A 33 -17.07 2.08 5.71
CA LYS A 33 -16.75 1.05 4.72
C LYS A 33 -17.94 0.69 3.84
N GLY A 34 -17.65 0.30 2.61
CA GLY A 34 -18.63 -0.21 1.66
C GLY A 34 -18.01 -1.27 0.74
N LEU A 35 -18.82 -2.24 0.32
CA LEU A 35 -18.37 -3.29 -0.59
C LEU A 35 -18.20 -2.75 -2.01
N VAL A 36 -16.98 -2.88 -2.54
CA VAL A 36 -16.59 -2.43 -3.87
C VAL A 36 -16.01 -3.62 -4.65
N THR A 37 -16.27 -3.66 -5.96
CA THR A 37 -15.58 -4.58 -6.86
C THR A 37 -14.56 -3.79 -7.68
N LEU A 38 -13.28 -4.11 -7.49
CA LEU A 38 -12.17 -3.51 -8.20
C LEU A 38 -11.68 -4.41 -9.34
N PRO A 39 -11.20 -3.86 -10.46
CA PRO A 39 -10.67 -4.65 -11.55
C PRO A 39 -9.28 -5.22 -11.22
N GLY A 40 -9.02 -6.43 -11.70
CA GLY A 40 -7.76 -7.14 -11.55
C GLY A 40 -7.60 -7.81 -10.20
N ASN A 41 -6.41 -8.37 -9.98
CA ASN A 41 -6.04 -9.01 -8.72
C ASN A 41 -5.31 -8.00 -7.82
N VAL A 42 -6.04 -7.39 -6.88
CA VAL A 42 -5.46 -6.41 -5.94
C VAL A 42 -4.47 -7.09 -4.98
N HIS A 43 -4.76 -8.33 -4.57
CA HIS A 43 -3.90 -9.12 -3.70
C HIS A 43 -3.09 -10.10 -4.52
N ALA A 44 -1.85 -9.71 -4.83
CA ALA A 44 -0.92 -10.49 -5.63
C ALA A 44 -0.84 -11.97 -5.17
N PHE A 45 -0.97 -12.22 -3.87
CA PHE A 45 -0.88 -13.57 -3.31
C PHE A 45 -2.11 -14.45 -3.56
N ASP A 46 -3.31 -13.87 -3.69
CA ASP A 46 -4.57 -14.62 -3.88
C ASP A 46 -4.64 -15.37 -5.22
N ALA A 47 -3.80 -14.99 -6.17
CA ALA A 47 -3.66 -15.71 -7.44
C ALA A 47 -2.94 -17.05 -7.29
N PHE A 48 -2.27 -17.31 -6.16
CA PHE A 48 -1.52 -18.54 -5.94
C PHE A 48 -2.34 -19.56 -5.16
N GLN A 49 -2.38 -20.78 -5.68
CA GLN A 49 -3.10 -21.89 -5.07
C GLN A 49 -2.25 -23.15 -5.11
N VAL A 50 -2.55 -24.07 -4.20
CA VAL A 50 -1.90 -25.38 -4.16
C VAL A 50 -2.86 -26.41 -4.74
N ALA A 51 -2.45 -27.07 -5.81
CA ALA A 51 -3.20 -28.18 -6.37
C ALA A 51 -2.24 -29.31 -6.75
N ASP A 52 -2.54 -30.53 -6.27
CA ASP A 52 -1.71 -31.73 -6.45
C ASP A 52 -0.27 -31.55 -5.93
N GLY A 53 -0.10 -30.84 -4.81
CA GLY A 53 1.21 -30.53 -4.21
C GLY A 53 2.05 -29.54 -5.02
N LYS A 54 1.51 -28.94 -6.07
CA LYS A 54 2.19 -27.97 -6.93
C LYS A 54 1.58 -26.59 -6.77
N LEU A 55 2.44 -25.57 -6.85
CA LEU A 55 2.04 -24.19 -6.92
C LEU A 55 1.41 -23.90 -8.29
N ARG A 56 0.19 -23.37 -8.29
CA ARG A 56 -0.53 -22.91 -9.47
C ARG A 56 -0.80 -21.42 -9.37
N TYR A 57 -0.74 -20.74 -10.50
CA TYR A 57 -1.04 -19.31 -10.62
C TYR A 57 -2.28 -19.12 -11.50
N THR A 58 -3.34 -18.57 -10.91
CA THR A 58 -4.62 -18.29 -11.56
C THR A 58 -5.04 -16.86 -11.18
N PRO A 59 -4.65 -15.84 -11.97
CA PRO A 59 -4.94 -14.46 -11.62
C PRO A 59 -6.44 -14.15 -11.66
N LEU A 60 -6.90 -13.44 -10.64
CA LEU A 60 -8.28 -12.96 -10.54
C LEU A 60 -8.52 -11.79 -11.51
N THR A 61 -9.69 -11.78 -12.15
CA THR A 61 -10.12 -10.68 -13.03
C THR A 61 -10.72 -9.51 -12.27
N SER A 62 -11.16 -9.74 -11.03
CA SER A 62 -11.64 -8.73 -10.11
C SER A 62 -11.43 -9.14 -8.66
N THR A 63 -11.36 -8.15 -7.77
CA THR A 63 -11.28 -8.34 -6.31
C THR A 63 -12.43 -7.60 -5.64
N LYS A 64 -13.14 -8.27 -4.74
CA LYS A 64 -14.18 -7.65 -3.91
C LYS A 64 -13.56 -7.26 -2.57
N LEU A 65 -13.66 -5.98 -2.21
CA LEU A 65 -13.09 -5.44 -0.98
C LEU A 65 -14.09 -4.55 -0.25
N GLU A 66 -14.02 -4.55 1.06
CA GLU A 66 -14.74 -3.61 1.91
C GLU A 66 -13.85 -2.40 2.18
N LEU A 67 -14.06 -1.31 1.45
CA LEU A 67 -13.17 -0.15 1.47
C LEU A 67 -13.81 1.01 2.21
N SER A 68 -13.00 1.75 2.97
CA SER A 68 -13.41 3.07 3.47
C SER A 68 -13.68 4.03 2.31
N LEU A 69 -14.52 5.05 2.53
CA LEU A 69 -14.75 6.10 1.53
C LEU A 69 -13.44 6.77 1.10
N LEU A 70 -12.54 7.02 2.06
CA LEU A 70 -11.22 7.57 1.80
C LEU A 70 -10.39 6.67 0.87
N ALA A 71 -10.31 5.38 1.17
CA ALA A 71 -9.57 4.41 0.37
C ALA A 71 -10.15 4.25 -1.04
N TYR A 72 -11.47 4.24 -1.16
CA TYR A 72 -12.12 4.20 -2.46
C TYR A 72 -11.84 5.46 -3.28
N ALA A 73 -12.00 6.66 -2.72
CA ALA A 73 -11.65 7.90 -3.42
C ALA A 73 -10.18 7.93 -3.87
N ALA A 74 -9.28 7.41 -3.03
CA ALA A 74 -7.86 7.28 -3.35
C ALA A 74 -7.60 6.30 -4.51
N SER A 75 -8.31 5.16 -4.54
CA SER A 75 -8.25 4.18 -5.64
C SER A 75 -8.68 4.75 -6.99
N GLN A 76 -9.55 5.76 -6.98
CA GLN A 76 -10.05 6.44 -8.18
C GLN A 76 -9.21 7.68 -8.57
N GLY A 77 -8.17 8.01 -7.78
CA GLY A 77 -7.31 9.17 -8.05
C GLY A 77 -8.01 10.52 -7.83
N LYS A 78 -9.11 10.53 -7.06
CA LYS A 78 -9.97 11.69 -6.79
C LYS A 78 -9.31 12.62 -5.77
N TYR A 79 -8.35 13.43 -6.24
CA TYR A 79 -7.47 14.22 -5.37
C TYR A 79 -8.22 15.22 -4.48
N GLU A 80 -9.17 15.96 -5.04
CA GLU A 80 -9.92 16.97 -4.30
C GLU A 80 -10.83 16.32 -3.25
N GLU A 81 -11.49 15.22 -3.60
CA GLU A 81 -12.33 14.46 -2.69
C GLU A 81 -11.51 13.85 -1.54
N VAL A 82 -10.34 13.28 -1.84
CA VAL A 82 -9.41 12.82 -0.80
C VAL A 82 -8.99 13.99 0.09
N MET A 83 -8.67 15.15 -0.47
CA MET A 83 -8.29 16.32 0.31
C MET A 83 -9.42 16.80 1.23
N VAL A 84 -10.66 16.87 0.73
CA VAL A 84 -11.84 17.25 1.52
C VAL A 84 -12.09 16.25 2.64
N LEU A 85 -12.00 14.94 2.38
CA LEU A 85 -12.18 13.90 3.41
C LEU A 85 -11.10 14.00 4.51
N LEU A 86 -9.86 14.31 4.15
CA LEU A 86 -8.77 14.51 5.11
C LEU A 86 -8.90 15.82 5.89
N LEU A 87 -9.50 16.86 5.31
CA LEU A 87 -9.83 18.10 6.05
C LEU A 87 -11.02 17.87 6.99
N ALA A 88 -12.01 17.09 6.57
CA ALA A 88 -13.16 16.71 7.40
C ALA A 88 -12.75 15.92 8.64
N SER A 89 -11.78 14.99 8.51
CA SER A 89 -11.27 14.25 9.67
C SER A 89 -10.46 15.11 10.65
N GLU A 90 -9.80 16.16 10.17
CA GLU A 90 -9.12 17.14 11.02
C GLU A 90 -10.11 18.07 11.75
N ALA A 91 -11.18 18.49 11.07
CA ALA A 91 -12.25 19.29 11.68
C ALA A 91 -12.96 18.58 12.85
N ASN A 92 -12.94 17.25 12.87
CA ASN A 92 -13.46 16.44 13.97
C ASN A 92 -12.67 16.58 15.29
N LYS A 93 -11.45 17.13 15.25
CA LYS A 93 -10.65 17.41 16.46
C LYS A 93 -11.20 18.64 17.19
N GLN A 94 -12.30 18.48 17.93
CA GLN A 94 -12.80 19.57 18.77
C GLN A 94 -11.88 19.80 19.99
N PRO A 95 -11.50 21.05 20.31
CA PRO A 95 -10.71 21.35 21.50
C PRO A 95 -11.49 21.02 22.78
N GLY A 96 -10.98 20.09 23.59
CA GLY A 96 -11.55 19.74 24.89
C GLY A 96 -12.56 18.59 24.89
N GLU A 97 -12.88 17.99 23.74
CA GLU A 97 -13.61 16.72 23.69
C GLU A 97 -12.67 15.54 23.96
N ALA A 98 -13.22 14.46 24.54
CA ALA A 98 -12.46 13.24 24.79
C ALA A 98 -11.94 12.66 23.46
N TYR A 99 -10.66 12.27 23.44
CA TYR A 99 -10.04 11.68 22.26
C TYR A 99 -10.77 10.39 21.86
N ASP A 100 -11.39 10.38 20.68
CA ASP A 100 -12.07 9.19 20.14
C ASP A 100 -11.03 8.22 19.55
N ASP A 101 -10.42 7.41 20.43
CA ASP A 101 -9.45 6.38 20.07
C ASP A 101 -9.96 5.46 18.93
N THR A 102 -11.26 5.19 18.91
CA THR A 102 -11.86 4.25 17.95
C THR A 102 -11.90 4.86 16.56
N PHE A 103 -12.31 6.13 16.45
CA PHE A 103 -12.31 6.84 15.17
C PHE A 103 -10.89 6.97 14.59
N TYR A 104 -9.91 7.36 15.41
CA TYR A 104 -8.53 7.56 14.92
C TYR A 104 -7.84 6.26 14.54
N ALA A 105 -8.11 5.16 15.23
CA ALA A 105 -7.63 3.83 14.81
C ALA A 105 -8.22 3.44 13.44
N ALA A 106 -9.52 3.67 13.22
CA ALA A 106 -10.16 3.42 11.93
C ALA A 106 -9.65 4.36 10.82
N LEU A 107 -9.29 5.60 11.18
CA LEU A 107 -8.71 6.56 10.26
C LEU A 107 -7.28 6.18 9.85
N ASP A 108 -6.45 5.71 10.79
CA ASP A 108 -5.11 5.20 10.52
C ASP A 108 -5.17 4.01 9.55
N GLU A 109 -6.08 3.07 9.78
CA GLU A 109 -6.32 1.94 8.86
C GLU A 109 -6.76 2.42 7.46
N ALA A 110 -7.70 3.37 7.41
CA ALA A 110 -8.18 3.95 6.15
C ALA A 110 -7.08 4.71 5.39
N LEU A 111 -6.18 5.40 6.10
CA LEU A 111 -5.04 6.11 5.52
C LEU A 111 -4.03 5.15 4.87
N ASP A 112 -3.71 4.07 5.58
CA ASP A 112 -2.75 3.06 5.13
C ASP A 112 -3.29 2.31 3.89
N GLU A 113 -4.56 1.91 3.94
CA GLU A 113 -5.28 1.29 2.81
C GLU A 113 -5.36 2.24 1.60
N ALA A 114 -5.72 3.51 1.83
CA ALA A 114 -5.78 4.52 0.78
C ALA A 114 -4.42 4.73 0.11
N LEU A 115 -3.32 4.71 0.88
CA LEU A 115 -1.97 4.86 0.36
C LEU A 115 -1.61 3.68 -0.56
N PHE A 116 -1.92 2.46 -0.13
CA PHE A 116 -1.75 1.27 -0.94
C PHE A 116 -2.51 1.37 -2.27
N LEU A 117 -3.82 1.64 -2.25
CA LEU A 117 -4.65 1.68 -3.46
C LEU A 117 -4.25 2.82 -4.40
N ALA A 118 -3.91 4.00 -3.86
CA ALA A 118 -3.41 5.11 -4.66
C ALA A 118 -2.12 4.72 -5.41
N LEU A 119 -1.21 4.01 -4.75
CA LEU A 119 0.02 3.54 -5.40
C LEU A 119 -0.25 2.42 -6.41
N PHE A 120 -1.09 1.45 -6.04
CA PHE A 120 -1.46 0.31 -6.89
C PHE A 120 -2.10 0.78 -8.21
N TYR A 121 -2.99 1.77 -8.18
CA TYR A 121 -3.57 2.38 -9.38
C TYR A 121 -2.73 3.50 -10.01
N GLY A 122 -1.56 3.82 -9.44
CA GLY A 122 -0.61 4.79 -10.00
C GLY A 122 -0.94 6.27 -9.75
N HIS A 123 -1.85 6.56 -8.82
CA HIS A 123 -2.24 7.91 -8.38
C HIS A 123 -1.21 8.54 -7.43
N ARG A 124 -0.01 8.83 -7.95
CA ARG A 124 1.13 9.32 -7.17
C ARG A 124 0.89 10.66 -6.46
N LYS A 125 0.04 11.54 -6.99
CA LYS A 125 -0.32 12.80 -6.33
C LYS A 125 -1.12 12.55 -5.05
N VAL A 126 -2.08 11.62 -5.11
CA VAL A 126 -2.88 11.18 -3.95
C VAL A 126 -1.98 10.48 -2.93
N ALA A 127 -1.11 9.55 -3.36
CA ALA A 127 -0.18 8.88 -2.47
C ALA A 127 0.73 9.85 -1.69
N LYS A 128 1.23 10.90 -2.35
CA LYS A 128 2.02 11.96 -1.68
C LYS A 128 1.21 12.75 -0.65
N LEU A 129 -0.07 13.01 -0.93
CA LEU A 129 -0.96 13.68 0.02
C LEU A 129 -1.18 12.80 1.26
N LEU A 130 -1.49 11.52 1.06
CA LEU A 130 -1.75 10.57 2.15
C LEU A 130 -0.51 10.38 3.06
N LEU A 131 0.69 10.27 2.48
CA LEU A 131 1.94 10.22 3.26
C LEU A 131 2.14 11.48 4.12
N ARG A 132 1.79 12.66 3.62
CA ARG A 132 1.88 13.91 4.39
C ARG A 132 0.87 13.97 5.53
N ARG A 133 -0.23 13.21 5.43
CA ARG A 133 -1.28 13.10 6.45
C ARG A 133 -1.10 11.91 7.39
N GLY A 134 0.06 11.26 7.37
CA GLY A 134 0.44 10.25 8.38
C GLY A 134 0.28 8.80 7.95
N ALA A 135 -0.14 8.51 6.71
CA ALA A 135 -0.21 7.14 6.21
C ALA A 135 1.16 6.43 6.30
N LYS A 136 1.18 5.23 6.84
CA LYS A 136 2.34 4.38 7.07
C LYS A 136 2.56 3.45 5.88
N PRO A 137 3.69 3.55 5.17
CA PRO A 137 3.94 2.72 3.99
C PRO A 137 4.21 1.23 4.28
N GLY A 138 4.29 0.80 5.55
CA GLY A 138 4.67 -0.55 5.97
C GLY A 138 3.71 -1.21 6.96
N ALA A 139 2.45 -0.77 7.06
CA ALA A 139 1.49 -1.34 8.00
C ALA A 139 1.15 -2.81 7.69
N GLN A 140 1.03 -3.65 8.72
CA GLN A 140 0.85 -5.12 8.64
C GLN A 140 -0.59 -5.57 8.96
N ILE A 141 -1.61 -4.83 8.53
CA ILE A 141 -3.00 -5.09 8.98
C ILE A 141 -3.89 -5.55 7.81
N SER A 142 -3.70 -5.02 6.60
CA SER A 142 -4.33 -5.55 5.39
C SER A 142 -3.45 -5.32 4.15
N HIS A 143 -3.06 -4.08 3.88
CA HIS A 143 -2.22 -3.70 2.74
C HIS A 143 -1.27 -2.56 3.12
N SER A 144 -0.10 -2.50 2.51
CA SER A 144 0.87 -1.45 2.80
C SER A 144 1.37 -0.73 1.55
N GLY A 145 1.74 0.54 1.72
CA GLY A 145 2.22 1.37 0.62
C GLY A 145 3.40 0.76 -0.16
N ILE A 146 4.27 -0.02 0.48
CA ILE A 146 5.39 -0.68 -0.21
C ILE A 146 4.92 -1.77 -1.18
N HIS A 147 3.85 -2.52 -0.88
CA HIS A 147 3.27 -3.50 -1.80
C HIS A 147 2.70 -2.82 -3.05
N GLY A 148 1.91 -1.76 -2.86
CA GLY A 148 1.36 -0.97 -3.97
C GLY A 148 2.46 -0.35 -4.84
N ALA A 149 3.55 0.14 -4.21
CA ALA A 149 4.71 0.64 -4.92
C ALA A 149 5.45 -0.46 -5.72
N ALA A 150 5.59 -1.66 -5.15
CA ALA A 150 6.21 -2.80 -5.79
C ALA A 150 5.41 -3.32 -6.99
N SER A 151 4.08 -3.45 -6.87
CA SER A 151 3.17 -3.84 -7.97
C SER A 151 3.21 -2.89 -9.16
N ARG A 152 3.74 -1.67 -8.99
CA ARG A 152 3.86 -0.64 -10.03
C ARG A 152 5.30 -0.25 -10.36
N GLY A 153 6.29 -0.97 -9.81
CA GLY A 153 7.71 -0.72 -10.09
C GLY A 153 8.17 0.68 -9.68
N LEU A 154 7.54 1.27 -8.65
CA LEU A 154 7.81 2.61 -8.13
C LEU A 154 9.08 2.61 -7.28
N ARG A 155 10.22 2.38 -7.94
CA ARG A 155 11.56 2.21 -7.34
C ARG A 155 12.00 3.37 -6.44
N LYS A 156 11.56 4.60 -6.71
CA LYS A 156 11.88 5.78 -5.87
C LYS A 156 11.14 5.72 -4.54
N GLU A 157 9.86 5.39 -4.59
CA GLU A 157 8.98 5.20 -3.44
C GLU A 157 9.46 4.02 -2.58
N ILE A 158 9.76 2.86 -3.18
CA ILE A 158 10.31 1.69 -2.49
C ILE A 158 11.59 2.07 -1.70
N ARG A 159 12.55 2.73 -2.36
CA ARG A 159 13.78 3.20 -1.72
C ARG A 159 13.49 4.17 -0.57
N ASN A 160 12.57 5.11 -0.79
CA ASN A 160 12.19 6.07 0.24
C ASN A 160 11.55 5.40 1.46
N TYR A 161 10.66 4.42 1.24
CA TYR A 161 9.97 3.71 2.33
C TYR A 161 10.94 2.87 3.16
N ILE A 162 11.83 2.10 2.52
CA ILE A 162 12.79 1.27 3.25
C ILE A 162 13.82 2.15 3.97
N ILE A 163 14.43 3.13 3.29
CA ILE A 163 15.54 3.90 3.87
C ILE A 163 15.05 4.95 4.87
N ARG A 164 14.02 5.73 4.52
CA ARG A 164 13.57 6.86 5.35
C ARG A 164 12.50 6.47 6.35
N HIS A 165 11.56 5.63 5.95
CA HIS A 165 10.47 5.18 6.82
C HIS A 165 10.79 3.87 7.55
N ARG A 166 11.98 3.28 7.32
CA ARG A 166 12.45 2.04 7.96
C ARG A 166 11.46 0.88 7.82
N VAL A 167 10.77 0.84 6.68
CA VAL A 167 9.87 -0.27 6.36
C VAL A 167 10.72 -1.51 6.11
N ASP A 168 10.38 -2.61 6.78
CA ASP A 168 10.97 -3.92 6.52
C ASP A 168 10.69 -4.32 5.06
N PRO A 169 11.74 -4.60 4.24
CA PRO A 169 11.56 -5.00 2.85
C PRO A 169 10.87 -6.37 2.68
N ASP A 170 10.83 -7.21 3.73
CA ASP A 170 10.18 -8.53 3.75
C ASP A 170 8.80 -8.51 4.43
N VAL A 171 8.25 -7.32 4.69
CA VAL A 171 6.92 -7.16 5.31
C VAL A 171 5.85 -7.96 4.55
N PHE A 172 4.98 -8.64 5.28
CA PHE A 172 3.82 -9.33 4.70
C PHE A 172 2.60 -8.41 4.63
N ASP A 173 1.83 -8.50 3.54
CA ASP A 173 0.45 -8.00 3.51
C ASP A 173 -0.53 -8.99 4.15
N GLY A 174 -1.79 -8.60 4.29
CA GLY A 174 -2.86 -9.41 4.87
C GLY A 174 -3.21 -10.67 4.08
N SER A 175 -2.74 -10.79 2.83
CA SER A 175 -2.84 -12.02 2.03
C SER A 175 -1.61 -12.93 2.17
N GLY A 176 -0.56 -12.50 2.88
CA GLY A 176 0.72 -13.21 2.98
C GLY A 176 1.69 -12.91 1.83
N GLY A 177 1.39 -11.92 0.99
CA GLY A 177 2.28 -11.44 -0.06
C GLY A 177 3.44 -10.61 0.52
N THR A 178 4.59 -10.66 -0.14
CA THR A 178 5.74 -9.77 0.13
C THR A 178 5.90 -8.76 -1.00
N PRO A 179 6.62 -7.64 -0.82
CA PRO A 179 6.90 -6.70 -1.90
C PRO A 179 7.57 -7.35 -3.11
N VAL A 180 8.39 -8.39 -2.89
CA VAL A 180 9.02 -9.15 -3.97
C VAL A 180 7.97 -9.89 -4.81
N ILE A 181 6.99 -10.55 -4.20
CA ILE A 181 5.89 -11.23 -4.91
C ILE A 181 5.04 -10.24 -5.70
N CYS A 182 4.72 -9.08 -5.11
CA CYS A 182 4.01 -8.00 -5.81
C CYS A 182 4.77 -7.55 -7.07
N ALA A 183 6.09 -7.35 -6.98
CA ALA A 183 6.91 -6.95 -8.12
C ALA A 183 6.98 -8.01 -9.23
N MET A 184 6.73 -9.29 -8.96
CA MET A 184 6.68 -10.34 -9.99
C MET A 184 5.54 -10.16 -10.98
N HIS A 185 4.52 -9.36 -10.67
CA HIS A 185 3.38 -9.11 -11.54
C HIS A 185 3.66 -8.04 -12.62
N LEU A 186 4.80 -7.34 -12.53
CA LEU A 186 5.24 -6.39 -13.55
C LEU A 186 5.71 -7.10 -14.82
N ASP A 187 5.62 -6.45 -15.97
CA ASP A 187 6.22 -6.98 -17.19
C ASP A 187 7.75 -6.94 -17.15
N SER A 188 8.40 -7.85 -17.88
CA SER A 188 9.85 -7.80 -18.08
C SER A 188 10.23 -6.55 -18.88
N PRO A 189 11.33 -5.84 -18.54
CA PRO A 189 12.30 -6.15 -17.47
C PRO A 189 12.00 -5.44 -16.14
N HIS A 190 10.81 -4.86 -15.96
CA HIS A 190 10.46 -4.07 -14.79
C HIS A 190 10.32 -4.90 -13.52
N ASP A 191 9.87 -6.15 -13.64
CA ASP A 191 9.86 -7.15 -12.56
C ASP A 191 11.26 -7.30 -11.94
N TRP A 192 12.23 -7.78 -12.70
CA TRP A 192 13.59 -7.99 -12.21
C TRP A 192 14.25 -6.71 -11.70
N ASN A 193 14.07 -5.59 -12.39
CA ASN A 193 14.63 -4.31 -11.95
C ASN A 193 14.10 -3.85 -10.58
N THR A 194 12.84 -4.17 -10.28
CA THR A 194 12.22 -3.85 -8.99
C THR A 194 12.64 -4.84 -7.92
N ILE A 195 12.66 -6.14 -8.24
CA ILE A 195 13.08 -7.20 -7.32
C ILE A 195 14.55 -7.08 -6.95
N LYS A 196 15.42 -6.81 -7.93
CA LYS A 196 16.85 -6.53 -7.69
C LYS A 196 17.03 -5.35 -6.74
N LEU A 197 16.22 -4.30 -6.86
CA LEU A 197 16.27 -3.17 -5.92
C LEU A 197 15.86 -3.60 -4.51
N LEU A 198 14.78 -4.38 -4.36
CA LEU A 198 14.35 -4.89 -3.06
C LEU A 198 15.45 -5.73 -2.39
N PHE A 199 16.09 -6.63 -3.15
CA PHE A 199 17.24 -7.40 -2.66
C PHE A 199 18.42 -6.51 -2.25
N GLN A 200 18.75 -5.49 -3.06
CA GLN A 200 19.78 -4.49 -2.71
C GLN A 200 19.45 -3.66 -1.46
N LEU A 201 18.18 -3.58 -1.09
CA LEU A 201 17.69 -2.88 0.09
C LEU A 201 17.45 -3.82 1.28
N GLY A 202 17.87 -5.08 1.19
CA GLY A 202 17.87 -6.02 2.31
C GLY A 202 16.74 -7.05 2.32
N ALA A 203 15.88 -7.11 1.28
CA ALA A 203 14.91 -8.20 1.16
C ALA A 203 15.62 -9.56 1.10
N ASN A 204 15.14 -10.54 1.84
CA ASN A 204 15.73 -11.87 1.92
C ASN A 204 15.58 -12.62 0.59
N THR A 205 16.67 -12.77 -0.16
CA THR A 205 16.69 -13.49 -1.45
C THR A 205 16.23 -14.95 -1.33
N GLN A 206 16.35 -15.55 -0.15
CA GLN A 206 16.09 -16.95 0.15
C GLN A 206 14.79 -17.16 0.93
N ALA A 207 13.92 -16.14 1.00
CA ALA A 207 12.64 -16.23 1.69
C ALA A 207 11.82 -17.43 1.18
N ARG A 208 11.19 -18.13 2.12
CA ARG A 208 10.25 -19.21 1.84
C ARG A 208 8.87 -18.76 2.27
N VAL A 209 7.97 -18.57 1.32
CA VAL A 209 6.62 -18.04 1.56
C VAL A 209 5.60 -19.18 1.44
N GLY A 210 4.71 -19.30 2.43
CA GLY A 210 3.70 -20.36 2.50
C GLY A 210 2.40 -19.97 1.82
N VAL A 211 1.79 -20.90 1.08
CA VAL A 211 0.48 -20.72 0.43
C VAL A 211 -0.53 -21.66 1.10
N ALA A 212 -1.65 -21.11 1.59
CA ALA A 212 -2.72 -21.82 2.29
C ALA A 212 -2.33 -22.43 3.66
N THR A 213 -3.23 -23.22 4.25
CA THR A 213 -3.13 -23.80 5.60
C THR A 213 -2.21 -25.02 5.70
N ILE A 214 -1.74 -25.55 4.58
CA ILE A 214 -0.78 -26.66 4.56
C ILE A 214 0.61 -26.03 4.67
N ALA A 215 1.46 -26.53 5.58
CA ALA A 215 2.81 -26.04 5.84
C ALA A 215 3.81 -26.29 4.69
N LEU A 216 3.43 -25.95 3.47
CA LEU A 216 4.26 -25.97 2.27
C LEU A 216 4.76 -24.56 2.02
N PHE A 217 6.06 -24.43 1.77
CA PHE A 217 6.69 -23.14 1.52
C PHE A 217 7.45 -23.17 0.20
N TRP A 218 7.31 -22.12 -0.59
CA TRP A 218 7.93 -21.96 -1.90
C TRP A 218 8.95 -20.82 -1.89
N SER A 219 9.98 -20.98 -2.71
CA SER A 219 10.98 -19.92 -2.94
C SER A 219 10.47 -18.92 -3.97
N TYR A 220 11.05 -17.73 -4.02
CA TYR A 220 10.73 -16.75 -5.07
C TYR A 220 10.86 -17.29 -6.50
N PRO A 221 11.92 -18.05 -6.87
CA PRO A 221 11.97 -18.74 -8.16
C PRO A 221 10.76 -19.65 -8.45
N ASP A 222 10.22 -20.35 -7.44
CA ASP A 222 9.05 -21.23 -7.63
C ASP A 222 7.79 -20.43 -7.97
N PHE A 223 7.58 -19.29 -7.31
CA PHE A 223 6.49 -18.36 -7.66
C PHE A 223 6.65 -17.82 -9.08
N ALA A 224 7.85 -17.38 -9.45
CA ALA A 224 8.13 -16.89 -10.81
C ALA A 224 7.86 -17.98 -11.87
N ARG A 225 8.22 -19.24 -11.60
CA ARG A 225 7.91 -20.38 -12.49
C ARG A 225 6.42 -20.67 -12.59
N ALA A 226 5.69 -20.63 -11.48
CA ALA A 226 4.24 -20.79 -11.48
C ALA A 226 3.55 -19.73 -12.36
N MET A 227 4.09 -18.50 -12.40
CA MET A 227 3.65 -17.42 -13.30
C MET A 227 4.14 -17.57 -14.75
N GLY A 228 4.86 -18.64 -15.10
CA GLY A 228 5.44 -18.84 -16.43
C GLY A 228 6.69 -17.99 -16.73
N LYS A 229 7.30 -17.37 -15.72
CA LYS A 229 8.43 -16.44 -15.86
C LYS A 229 9.78 -17.10 -15.59
N GLU A 230 10.14 -18.05 -16.45
CA GLU A 230 11.39 -18.84 -16.29
C GLU A 230 12.66 -17.97 -16.27
N ASN A 231 12.71 -16.91 -17.09
CA ASN A 231 13.86 -16.00 -17.10
C ASN A 231 14.01 -15.23 -15.77
N LEU A 232 12.90 -14.82 -15.16
CA LEU A 232 12.89 -14.15 -13.87
C LEU A 232 13.35 -15.10 -12.76
N ALA A 233 12.86 -16.35 -12.77
CA ALA A 233 13.30 -17.39 -11.85
C ALA A 233 14.81 -17.61 -11.89
N LYS A 234 15.39 -17.73 -13.11
CA LYS A 234 16.84 -17.86 -13.31
C LYS A 234 17.63 -16.65 -12.81
N GLN A 235 17.09 -15.44 -12.95
CA GLN A 235 17.74 -14.23 -12.41
C GLN A 235 17.77 -14.24 -10.88
N MET A 236 16.66 -14.65 -10.24
CA MET A 236 16.59 -14.79 -8.78
C MET A 236 17.54 -15.87 -8.26
N GLU A 237 17.63 -17.03 -8.93
CA GLU A 237 18.58 -18.09 -8.56
C GLU A 237 20.04 -17.63 -8.61
N LYS A 238 20.40 -16.84 -9.64
CA LYS A 238 21.72 -16.21 -9.72
C LYS A 238 21.97 -15.26 -8.54
N ALA A 239 20.97 -14.47 -8.13
CA ALA A 239 21.11 -13.59 -6.98
C ALA A 239 21.24 -14.35 -5.66
N ILE A 240 20.48 -15.44 -5.49
CA ILE A 240 20.60 -16.35 -4.33
C ILE A 240 22.02 -16.95 -4.26
N ALA A 241 22.55 -17.41 -5.39
CA ALA A 241 23.91 -17.97 -5.46
C ALA A 241 24.97 -16.92 -5.10
N LEU A 242 24.78 -15.66 -5.53
CA LEU A 242 25.68 -14.55 -5.20
C LEU A 242 25.62 -14.17 -3.72
N ASP A 243 24.44 -14.19 -3.09
CA ASP A 243 24.30 -13.90 -1.65
C ASP A 243 25.03 -14.95 -0.80
N LYS A 244 24.98 -16.23 -1.19
CA LYS A 244 25.73 -17.31 -0.52
C LYS A 244 27.24 -17.10 -0.57
N SER A 245 27.79 -16.69 -1.72
CA SER A 245 29.24 -16.49 -1.86
C SER A 245 29.77 -15.31 -1.04
N HIS A 246 28.92 -14.35 -0.66
CA HIS A 246 29.32 -13.23 0.21
C HIS A 246 29.26 -13.59 1.70
N ARG A 247 28.50 -14.62 2.10
CA ARG A 247 28.44 -15.13 3.48
C ARG A 247 29.48 -16.21 3.79
N GLU A 248 30.15 -16.76 2.77
CA GLU A 248 31.22 -17.77 2.91
C GLU A 248 32.62 -17.16 3.09
N ILE A 249 32.77 -15.82 3.21
CA ILE A 249 34.01 -15.26 3.75
C ILE A 249 34.00 -15.54 5.25
N PRO A 250 34.87 -16.44 5.77
CA PRO A 250 34.91 -16.75 7.18
C PRO A 250 35.24 -15.46 7.93
N ASP A 251 34.49 -15.18 8.98
CA ASP A 251 34.87 -14.19 9.97
C ASP A 251 36.25 -14.62 10.50
N TYR A 252 37.30 -13.91 10.05
CA TYR A 252 38.66 -14.13 10.48
C TYR A 252 38.73 -13.75 11.96
N HIS A 253 38.85 -14.78 12.79
CA HIS A 253 39.42 -14.77 14.13
C HIS A 253 38.91 -13.71 15.13
N LEU A 254 38.19 -14.24 16.13
CA LEU A 254 38.52 -13.98 17.54
C LEU A 254 40.03 -13.79 17.73
N ILE A 255 40.47 -12.58 18.06
CA ILE A 255 41.73 -12.33 18.78
C ILE A 255 41.45 -11.24 19.82
N ASP A 256 41.46 -11.72 21.07
CA ASP A 256 41.60 -11.10 22.40
C ASP A 256 40.84 -9.81 22.77
#